data_AF-A0A1X7M7K1-F1
#
_entry.id   AF-A0A1X7M7K1-F1
#
_cell.length_a   1.000
_cell.length_b   1.000
_cell.length_c   1.000
_cell.angle_alpha   90.00
_cell.angle_beta   90.00
_cell.angle_gamma   90.00
#
_symmetry.space_group_name_H-M   'P 1'
#
loop_
_entity.id
_entity.type
_entity.pdbx_description
1 polymer ?
#
loop_
_entity_poly.entity_id
_entity_poly.type
_entity_poly.pdbx_seq_one_letter_code
_entity_poly.pdbx_strand_id
1 'polypeptide(L)'
;MSFEEMVMIASSLITHGIIGKAKVRKLQRNESGQMTREFHAIEYINAARSHFGISKDEAMKLTMTEFQLLLNTKYPEQKGFTKEEYDTVVDDYFAKKQRKLDRAS
;
A
#
# COMPACT_ATOMS: atom_id res chain seq x y z
N MET A 1 24.21 20.50 -9.91
CA MET A 1 22.85 19.94 -9.82
C MET A 1 22.00 20.61 -10.88
N SER A 2 21.53 19.84 -11.86
CA SER A 2 20.67 20.35 -12.93
C SER A 2 19.23 20.56 -12.43
N PHE A 3 18.42 21.29 -13.19
CA PHE A 3 16.98 21.42 -12.91
C PHE A 3 16.27 20.06 -12.91
N GLU A 4 16.60 19.18 -13.85
CA GLU A 4 16.03 17.84 -13.94
C GLU A 4 16.35 16.99 -12.70
N GLU A 5 17.59 17.07 -12.19
CA GLU A 5 17.99 16.39 -10.96
C GLU A 5 17.19 16.91 -9.75
N MET A 6 16.99 18.22 -9.65
CA MET A 6 16.16 18.82 -8.58
C MET A 6 14.71 18.34 -8.65
N VAL A 7 14.11 18.30 -9.83
CA VAL A 7 12.73 17.82 -10.03
C VAL A 7 12.61 16.34 -9.66
N MET A 8 13.57 15.51 -10.07
CA MET A 8 13.58 14.09 -9.75
C MET A 8 13.70 13.83 -8.25
N ILE A 9 14.59 14.57 -7.56
CA ILE A 9 14.75 14.49 -6.10
C ILE A 9 13.46 14.94 -5.40
N ALA A 10 12.89 16.09 -5.78
CA ALA A 10 11.66 16.61 -5.19
C ALA A 10 10.48 15.63 -5.35
N SER A 11 10.32 15.07 -6.55
CA SER A 11 9.30 14.05 -6.85
C SER A 11 9.47 12.80 -5.97
N SER A 12 10.71 12.35 -5.78
CA SER A 12 11.04 11.20 -4.94
C SER A 12 10.73 11.48 -3.47
N LEU A 13 11.08 12.67 -2.96
CA LEU A 13 10.81 13.08 -1.57
C LEU A 13 9.31 13.18 -1.29
N ILE A 14 8.52 13.76 -2.20
CA ILE A 14 7.07 13.85 -2.06
C ILE A 14 6.45 12.44 -2.08
N THR A 15 6.87 11.60 -3.04
CA THR A 15 6.33 10.25 -3.22
C THR A 15 6.61 9.37 -2.01
N HIS A 16 7.84 9.37 -1.49
CA HIS A 16 8.22 8.47 -0.42
C HIS A 16 7.99 9.05 0.98
N GLY A 17 8.25 10.35 1.14
CA GLY A 17 8.14 11.09 2.40
C GLY A 17 6.69 11.38 2.80
N ILE A 18 5.86 11.85 1.86
CA ILE A 18 4.50 12.33 2.16
C ILE A 18 3.43 11.34 1.70
N ILE A 19 3.47 10.88 0.45
CA ILE A 19 2.42 10.03 -0.13
C ILE A 19 2.54 8.60 0.38
N GLY A 20 3.75 8.05 0.39
CA GLY A 20 4.02 6.65 0.66
C GLY A 20 3.68 5.76 -0.54
N LYS A 21 4.63 4.91 -0.93
CA LYS A 21 4.46 3.98 -2.06
C LYS A 21 4.75 2.54 -1.65
N ALA A 22 4.47 2.18 -0.39
CA ALA A 22 4.72 0.81 0.07
C ALA A 22 3.75 -0.15 -0.63
N LYS A 23 4.31 -1.17 -1.29
CA LYS A 23 3.53 -2.29 -1.84
C LYS A 23 3.11 -3.21 -0.69
N VAL A 24 2.08 -2.81 0.03
CA VAL A 24 1.48 -3.61 1.11
C VAL A 24 0.39 -4.50 0.52
N ARG A 25 0.28 -5.74 1.01
CA ARG A 25 -0.76 -6.68 0.57
C ARG A 25 -2.12 -6.11 1.02
N LYS A 26 -2.95 -5.68 0.06
CA LYS A 26 -4.32 -5.20 0.32
C LYS A 26 -5.32 -6.27 -0.10
N LEU A 27 -6.20 -6.68 0.82
CA LEU A 27 -7.35 -7.51 0.50
C LEU A 27 -8.33 -6.74 -0.37
N GLN A 28 -8.95 -7.42 -1.35
CA GLN A 28 -10.00 -6.85 -2.21
C GLN A 28 -11.13 -6.20 -1.39
N ARG A 29 -11.52 -6.81 -0.25
CA ARG A 29 -12.59 -6.33 0.63
C ARG A 29 -12.27 -5.00 1.35
N ASN A 30 -10.99 -4.66 1.49
CA ASN A 30 -10.51 -3.45 2.16
C ASN A 30 -9.92 -2.42 1.17
N GLU A 31 -10.21 -2.57 -0.14
CA GLU A 31 -9.75 -1.62 -1.17
C GLU A 31 -10.42 -0.25 -1.10
N SER A 32 -11.44 -0.07 -0.24
CA SER A 32 -12.00 1.23 0.13
C SER A 32 -11.04 2.07 1.00
N GLY A 33 -9.74 2.03 0.68
CA GLY A 33 -8.72 2.87 1.28
C GLY A 33 -8.90 4.31 0.80
N GLN A 34 -9.71 5.08 1.53
CA GLN A 34 -9.81 6.52 1.33
C GLN A 34 -8.42 7.12 1.52
N MET A 35 -7.84 7.61 0.42
CA MET A 35 -6.64 8.44 0.50
C MET A 35 -7.02 9.78 1.10
N THR A 36 -6.25 10.27 2.06
CA THR A 36 -6.44 11.63 2.57
C THR A 36 -6.01 12.64 1.50
N ARG A 37 -6.76 13.74 1.37
CA ARG A 37 -6.44 14.81 0.42
C ARG A 37 -5.28 15.69 0.90
N GLU A 38 -5.05 15.68 2.21
CA GLU A 38 -4.07 16.53 2.88
C GLU A 38 -3.19 15.67 3.80
N PHE A 39 -1.98 16.18 4.05
CA PHE A 39 -1.03 15.59 4.98
C PHE A 39 -0.93 16.45 6.24
N HIS A 40 -1.31 15.88 7.39
CA HIS A 40 -1.19 16.52 8.69
C HIS A 40 -0.02 15.90 9.47
N ALA A 41 1.10 16.62 9.54
CA ALA A 41 2.33 16.12 10.17
C ALA A 41 2.14 15.73 11.65
N ILE A 42 1.30 16.46 12.40
CA ILE A 42 1.05 16.18 13.82
C ILE A 42 0.32 14.83 13.99
N GLU A 43 -0.68 14.56 13.16
CA GLU A 43 -1.42 13.29 13.18
C GLU A 43 -0.50 12.13 12.83
N TYR A 44 0.33 12.32 11.79
CA TYR A 44 1.33 11.35 11.40
C TYR A 44 2.31 11.01 12.53
N ILE A 45 2.90 12.02 13.17
CA ILE A 45 3.85 11.82 14.29
C ILE A 45 3.17 11.09 15.44
N ASN A 46 1.95 11.51 15.81
CA ASN A 46 1.22 10.88 16.90
C ASN A 46 0.85 9.42 16.58
N ALA A 47 0.45 9.14 15.34
CA ALA A 47 0.17 7.78 14.88
C ALA A 47 1.43 6.91 14.93
N ALA A 48 2.58 7.40 14.45
CA ALA A 48 3.84 6.65 14.47
C ALA A 48 4.29 6.31 15.88
N ARG A 49 4.21 7.27 16.80
CA ARG A 49 4.49 7.04 18.22
C ARG A 49 3.54 6.01 18.83
N SER A 50 2.25 6.12 18.53
CA SER A 50 1.22 5.22 19.07
C SER A 50 1.34 3.79 18.52
N HIS A 51 1.62 3.64 17.22
CA HIS A 51 1.77 2.33 16.59
C HIS A 51 3.11 1.67 16.89
N PHE A 52 4.21 2.42 16.98
CA PHE A 52 5.55 1.82 17.07
C PHE A 52 6.25 2.02 18.43
N GLY A 53 5.67 2.81 19.34
CA GLY A 53 6.27 3.06 20.66
C GLY A 53 7.57 3.87 20.62
N ILE A 54 7.81 4.58 19.51
CA ILE A 54 9.04 5.36 19.28
C ILE A 54 8.93 6.78 19.84
N SER A 55 10.08 7.43 20.01
CA SER A 55 10.15 8.83 20.43
C SER A 55 9.59 9.78 19.37
N LYS A 56 9.33 11.04 19.76
CA LYS A 56 8.92 12.09 18.81
C LYS A 56 10.00 12.33 17.75
N ASP A 57 11.27 12.32 18.14
CA ASP A 57 12.38 12.58 17.22
C ASP A 57 12.57 11.46 16.20
N GLU A 58 12.35 10.21 16.60
CA GLU A 58 12.32 9.08 15.68
C GLU A 58 11.11 9.13 14.76
N ALA A 59 9.93 9.46 15.30
CA ALA A 59 8.70 9.58 14.50
C ALA A 59 8.80 10.68 13.43
N MET A 60 9.48 11.80 13.71
CA MET A 60 9.67 12.89 12.75
C MET A 60 10.62 12.53 11.59
N LYS A 61 11.51 11.55 11.79
CA LYS A 61 12.46 11.10 10.76
C LYS A 61 11.89 10.04 9.84
N LEU A 62 10.75 9.47 10.22
CA LEU A 62 10.12 8.40 9.48
C LEU A 62 9.43 8.97 8.23
N THR A 63 9.59 8.30 7.11
CA THR A 63 8.87 8.60 5.86
C THR A 63 7.51 7.91 5.85
N MET A 64 6.55 8.41 5.06
CA MET A 64 5.27 7.73 4.88
C MET A 64 5.44 6.29 4.34
N THR A 65 6.43 6.05 3.48
CA THR A 65 6.71 4.69 2.97
C THR A 65 7.17 3.75 4.08
N GLU A 66 8.10 4.20 4.93
CA GLU A 66 8.55 3.40 6.08
C GLU A 66 7.40 3.16 7.08
N PHE A 67 6.56 4.16 7.30
CA PHE A 67 5.37 4.03 8.16
C PHE A 67 4.46 2.90 7.68
N GLN A 68 4.12 2.91 6.39
CA GLN A 68 3.28 1.88 5.79
C GLN A 68 3.93 0.49 5.87
N LEU A 69 5.25 0.40 5.65
CA LEU A 69 5.97 -0.86 5.75
C LEU A 69 5.97 -1.41 7.17
N LEU A 70 6.26 -0.56 8.16
CA LEU A 70 6.25 -0.94 9.58
C LEU A 70 4.86 -1.35 10.06
N LEU A 71 3.80 -0.67 9.60
CA LEU A 71 2.43 -1.10 9.85
C LEU A 71 2.18 -2.51 9.30
N ASN A 72 2.59 -2.76 8.06
CA ASN A 72 2.43 -4.08 7.44
C ASN A 72 3.22 -5.17 8.16
N THR A 73 4.44 -4.86 8.64
CA THR A 73 5.24 -5.78 9.45
C THR A 73 4.59 -6.05 10.81
N LYS A 74 4.00 -5.03 11.46
CA LYS A 74 3.32 -5.18 12.76
C LYS A 74 2.00 -5.95 12.64
N TYR A 75 1.32 -5.85 11.50
CA TYR A 75 0.04 -6.50 11.23
C TYR A 75 0.10 -7.35 9.93
N PRO A 76 0.88 -8.44 9.92
CA PRO A 76 1.22 -9.18 8.70
C PRO A 76 0.10 -10.10 8.18
N GLU A 77 -0.96 -10.33 8.96
CA GLU A 77 -2.02 -11.28 8.60
C GLU A 77 -3.29 -10.57 8.11
N GLN A 78 -3.52 -10.64 6.81
CA GLN A 78 -4.83 -10.34 6.24
C GLN A 78 -5.35 -11.59 5.51
N LYS A 79 -6.31 -12.29 6.12
CA LYS A 79 -6.97 -13.46 5.52
C LYS A 79 -7.82 -13.05 4.32
N GLY A 80 -7.53 -13.59 3.14
CA GLY A 80 -8.29 -13.39 1.91
C GLY A 80 -7.41 -13.22 0.67
N PHE A 81 -8.02 -13.04 -0.49
CA PHE A 81 -7.33 -12.78 -1.74
C PHE A 81 -7.06 -11.29 -1.95
N THR A 82 -5.92 -10.96 -2.55
CA THR A 82 -5.77 -9.68 -3.24
C THR A 82 -6.73 -9.65 -4.44
N LYS A 83 -7.01 -8.46 -4.99
CA LYS A 83 -7.82 -8.36 -6.21
C LYS A 83 -7.24 -9.16 -7.37
N GLU A 84 -5.92 -9.05 -7.59
CA GLU A 84 -5.21 -9.79 -8.64
C GLU A 84 -5.34 -11.31 -8.44
N GLU A 85 -5.20 -11.79 -7.21
CA GLU A 85 -5.39 -13.22 -6.88
C GLU A 85 -6.84 -13.67 -7.12
N TYR A 86 -7.81 -12.83 -6.76
CA TYR A 86 -9.24 -13.11 -6.99
C TYR A 86 -9.56 -13.17 -8.49
N ASP A 87 -9.16 -12.16 -9.25
CA ASP A 87 -9.41 -12.06 -10.69
C ASP A 87 -8.80 -13.27 -11.43
N THR A 88 -7.57 -13.66 -11.06
CA THR A 88 -6.91 -14.85 -11.63
C THR A 88 -7.70 -16.14 -11.34
N VAL A 89 -8.18 -16.32 -10.11
CA VAL A 89 -8.95 -17.51 -9.73
C VAL A 89 -10.29 -17.56 -10.47
N VAL A 90 -10.93 -16.40 -10.63
CA VAL A 90 -12.22 -16.27 -11.34
C VAL A 90 -12.04 -16.58 -12.83
N ASP A 91 -11.02 -16.01 -13.46
CA ASP A 91 -10.71 -16.24 -14.87
C ASP A 91 -10.41 -17.72 -15.15
N ASP A 92 -9.59 -18.35 -14.31
CA ASP A 92 -9.29 -19.78 -14.38
C ASP A 92 -10.54 -20.65 -14.23
N TYR A 93 -11.46 -20.27 -13.34
CA TYR A 93 -12.72 -20.96 -13.15
C TYR A 93 -13.60 -20.88 -14.40
N PHE A 94 -13.76 -19.69 -14.98
CA PHE A 94 -14.55 -19.50 -16.20
C PHE A 94 -13.92 -20.19 -17.40
N ALA A 95 -12.60 -20.14 -17.56
CA ALA A 95 -11.88 -20.85 -18.63
C ALA A 95 -12.08 -22.37 -18.53
N LYS A 96 -12.01 -22.95 -17.32
CA LYS A 96 -12.29 -24.37 -17.10
C LYS A 96 -13.74 -24.73 -17.40
N LYS A 97 -14.69 -23.87 -17.04
CA LYS A 97 -16.13 -24.07 -17.32
C LYS A 97 -16.40 -24.03 -18.82
N GLN A 98 -15.82 -23.09 -19.55
CA GLN A 98 -15.98 -22.97 -21.00
C GLN A 98 -15.46 -24.23 -21.72
N ARG A 99 -14.26 -24.70 -21.38
CA ARG A 99 -13.69 -25.95 -21.94
C ARG A 99 -14.58 -27.18 -21.72
N LYS A 100 -15.35 -27.23 -20.62
CA LYS A 100 -16.29 -28.32 -20.36
C LYS A 100 -17.54 -28.22 -21.24
N LEU A 101 -18.04 -27.01 -21.48
CA LEU A 101 -19.18 -26.77 -22.37
C LEU A 101 -18.83 -27.08 -23.82
N ASP A 102 -17.65 -26.63 -24.29
CA ASP A 102 -17.17 -26.88 -25.65
C ASP A 102 -16.93 -28.37 -25.93
N ARG A 103 -16.61 -29.17 -24.90
CA ARG A 103 -16.47 -30.63 -25.01
C ARG A 103 -17.80 -31.40 -24.95
N ALA A 104 -18.85 -30.74 -24.49
CA ALA A 104 -20.20 -31.31 -24.36
C ALA A 104 -21.13 -30.89 -25.51
N SER A 105 -20.63 -30.06 -26.43
CA SER A 105 -21.29 -29.61 -27.67
C SER A 105 -20.75 -30.41 -28.85
#